data_AF-A0A699RBP7-F1
#
_entry.id   AF-A0A699RBP7-F1
#
_cell.length_a   1.000
_cell.length_b   1.000
_cell.length_c   1.000
_cell.angle_alpha   90.00
_cell.angle_beta   90.00
_cell.angle_gamma   90.00
#
_symmetry.space_group_name_H-M   'P 1'
#
loop_
_entity.id
_entity.type
_entity.pdbx_description
1 polymer ?
#
loop_
_entity_poly.entity_id
_entity_poly.type
_entity_poly.pdbx_seq_one_letter_code
_entity_poly.pdbx_strand_id
1 'polypeptide(L)'
;ALMWWNSHVRIFGNDVAYVMTWIELKEKMADKYCPRNEMKKIETEFWNLKVQGTGVTRVERYIGGLPDSIYGSVAASKPKTMQEATEMETGLMDKKIRTYTERQAANKRKFEDTS
;
A
#
# COMPACT_ATOMS: atom_id res chain seq x y z
N ALA A 1 -32.87 0.53 7.82
CA ALA A 1 -33.42 1.89 8.00
C ALA A 1 -34.95 1.89 8.07
N LEU A 2 -35.66 1.51 7.00
CA LEU A 2 -37.13 1.60 6.91
C LEU A 2 -37.89 0.85 8.03
N MET A 3 -37.54 -0.41 8.30
CA MET A 3 -38.16 -1.19 9.38
C MET A 3 -37.96 -0.55 10.76
N TRP A 4 -36.80 0.07 10.99
CA TRP A 4 -36.53 0.78 12.24
C TRP A 4 -37.35 2.06 12.33
N TRP A 5 -37.43 2.85 11.25
CA TRP A 5 -38.25 4.05 11.22
C TRP A 5 -39.72 3.72 11.50
N ASN A 6 -40.27 2.69 10.84
CA ASN A 6 -41.64 2.24 11.10
C ASN A 6 -41.85 1.81 12.56
N SER A 7 -40.86 1.14 13.17
CA SER A 7 -40.91 0.82 14.60
C SER A 7 -40.80 2.08 15.49
N HIS A 8 -40.01 3.07 15.09
CA HIS A 8 -39.83 4.32 15.83
C HIS A 8 -41.13 5.12 15.85
N VAL A 9 -41.78 5.31 14.70
CA VAL A 9 -43.09 5.96 14.56
C VAL A 9 -44.16 5.21 15.36
N ARG A 10 -44.13 3.87 15.38
CA ARG A 10 -45.07 3.05 16.17
C ARG A 10 -44.91 3.23 17.68
N ILE A 11 -43.69 3.50 18.16
CA ILE A 11 -43.38 3.60 19.60
C ILE A 11 -43.61 5.02 20.11
N PHE A 12 -43.11 6.02 19.38
CA PHE A 12 -43.14 7.43 19.82
C PHE A 12 -44.37 8.18 19.31
N GLY A 13 -45.17 7.56 18.43
CA GLY A 13 -46.36 8.15 17.87
C GLY A 13 -46.08 9.03 16.65
N ASN A 14 -47.12 9.23 15.85
CA ASN A 14 -47.02 9.99 14.60
C ASN A 14 -46.76 11.49 14.86
N ASP A 15 -47.27 12.03 15.97
CA ASP A 15 -47.09 13.44 16.33
C ASP A 15 -45.63 13.78 16.63
N VAL A 16 -44.93 12.91 17.38
CA VAL A 16 -43.49 13.07 17.67
C VAL A 16 -42.66 12.89 16.41
N ALA A 17 -43.05 11.95 15.54
CA ALA A 17 -42.38 11.75 14.26
C ALA A 17 -42.56 12.93 13.29
N TYR A 18 -43.71 13.60 13.31
CA TYR A 18 -44.02 14.74 12.44
C TYR A 18 -43.31 16.02 12.89
N VAL A 19 -43.11 16.20 14.19
CA VAL A 19 -42.38 17.34 14.77
C VAL A 19 -40.85 17.15 14.67
N MET A 20 -40.38 15.92 14.45
CA MET A 20 -38.96 15.61 14.36
C MET A 20 -38.28 16.33 13.20
N THR A 21 -37.18 17.03 13.50
CA THR A 21 -36.38 17.71 12.50
C THR A 21 -35.49 16.74 11.72
N TRP A 22 -35.07 17.16 10.52
CA TRP A 22 -34.10 16.41 9.73
C TRP A 22 -32.75 16.21 10.44
N ILE A 23 -32.37 17.11 11.34
CA ILE A 23 -31.13 17.01 12.13
C ILE A 23 -31.26 15.88 13.15
N GLU A 24 -32.32 15.86 13.93
CA GLU A 24 -32.58 14.81 14.93
C GLU A 24 -32.73 13.44 14.30
N LEU A 25 -33.37 13.35 13.13
CA LEU A 25 -33.47 12.10 12.38
C LEU A 25 -32.08 11.58 11.96
N LYS A 26 -31.22 12.47 11.43
CA LYS A 26 -29.84 12.09 11.06
C LYS A 26 -29.03 11.65 12.28
N GLU A 27 -29.18 12.31 13.42
CA GLU A 27 -28.50 11.91 14.66
C GLU A 27 -28.95 10.53 15.14
N LYS A 28 -30.25 10.26 15.18
CA LYS A 28 -30.77 8.93 15.55
C LYS A 28 -30.35 7.83 14.57
N MET A 29 -30.29 8.16 13.28
CA MET A 29 -29.79 7.25 12.25
C MET A 29 -28.29 6.99 12.40
N ALA A 30 -27.50 8.02 12.70
CA ALA A 30 -26.07 7.89 12.95
C ALA A 30 -25.79 7.10 14.23
N ASP A 31 -26.50 7.36 15.32
CA ASP A 31 -26.34 6.60 16.57
C ASP A 31 -26.63 5.10 16.37
N LYS A 32 -27.70 4.77 15.64
CA LYS A 32 -28.08 3.38 15.40
C LYS A 32 -27.19 2.63 14.41
N TYR A 33 -26.78 3.28 13.33
CA TYR A 33 -26.13 2.61 12.19
C TYR A 33 -24.64 2.96 12.03
N CYS A 34 -24.17 4.00 12.71
CA CYS A 34 -22.79 4.45 12.73
C CYS A 34 -22.28 4.49 14.19
N PRO A 35 -22.25 3.31 14.88
CA PRO A 35 -21.95 3.27 16.29
C PRO A 35 -20.52 3.76 16.54
N ARG A 36 -20.39 4.68 17.50
CA ARG A 36 -19.16 5.46 17.71
C ARG A 36 -17.95 4.60 18.08
N ASN A 37 -18.18 3.42 18.67
CA ASN A 37 -17.12 2.44 19.00
C ASN A 37 -16.51 1.80 17.74
N GLU A 38 -17.33 1.39 16.78
CA GLU A 38 -16.87 0.82 15.50
C GLU A 38 -16.15 1.89 14.67
N MET A 39 -16.68 3.12 14.63
CA MET A 39 -15.98 4.24 13.96
C MET A 39 -14.62 4.52 14.58
N LYS A 40 -14.53 4.60 15.91
CA LYS A 40 -13.24 4.75 16.62
C LYS A 40 -12.29 3.59 16.35
N LYS A 41 -12.81 2.37 16.21
CA LYS A 41 -12.02 1.17 15.87
C LYS A 41 -11.45 1.31 14.46
N ILE A 42 -12.26 1.66 13.47
CA ILE A 42 -11.83 1.90 12.09
C ILE A 42 -10.82 3.05 12.03
N GLU A 43 -11.05 4.15 12.74
CA GLU A 43 -10.09 5.27 12.83
C GLU A 43 -8.76 4.81 13.42
N THR A 44 -8.79 4.01 14.49
CA THR A 44 -7.58 3.48 15.13
C THR A 44 -6.84 2.51 14.22
N GLU A 45 -7.56 1.60 13.55
CA GLU A 45 -7.00 0.68 12.55
C GLU A 45 -6.39 1.45 11.38
N PHE A 46 -7.06 2.49 10.87
CA PHE A 46 -6.54 3.35 9.81
C PHE A 46 -5.27 4.11 10.24
N TRP A 47 -5.26 4.66 11.46
CA TRP A 47 -4.08 5.29 12.03
C TRP A 47 -2.93 4.29 12.19
N ASN A 48 -3.19 3.09 12.71
CA ASN A 48 -2.20 2.03 12.83
C ASN A 48 -1.66 1.58 11.46
N LEU A 49 -2.51 1.45 10.45
CA LEU A 49 -2.11 1.14 9.08
C LEU A 49 -1.25 2.24 8.46
N LYS A 50 -1.59 3.51 8.73
CA LYS A 50 -0.78 4.66 8.29
C LYS A 50 0.57 4.69 9.00
N VAL A 51 0.58 4.47 10.32
CA VAL A 51 1.80 4.46 11.16
C VAL A 51 2.70 3.27 10.83
N GLN A 52 2.13 2.07 10.61
CA GLN A 52 2.86 0.90 10.11
C GLN A 52 3.24 1.03 8.62
N GLY A 53 2.53 1.86 7.87
CA GLY A 53 2.84 2.25 6.50
C GLY A 53 3.99 3.25 6.38
N THR A 54 4.46 3.84 7.49
CA THR A 54 5.55 4.81 7.50
C THR A 54 6.81 4.21 8.14
N GLY A 55 7.73 3.72 7.30
CA GLY A 55 9.16 3.71 7.63
C GLY A 55 9.95 2.47 7.21
N VAL A 56 9.34 1.28 7.24
CA VAL A 56 10.08 0.01 7.05
C VAL A 56 9.59 -0.79 5.83
N THR A 57 8.52 -0.38 5.15
CA THR A 57 7.61 -1.42 4.61
C THR A 57 7.48 -1.56 3.10
N ARG A 58 7.99 -0.68 2.23
CA ARG A 58 7.85 -0.88 0.77
C ARG A 58 9.16 -1.20 0.08
N VAL A 59 10.21 -0.48 0.45
CA VAL A 59 11.55 -0.67 -0.11
C VAL A 59 12.17 -1.98 0.37
N GLU A 60 12.05 -2.33 1.66
CA GLU A 60 12.57 -3.61 2.17
C GLU A 60 11.83 -4.81 1.57
N ARG A 61 10.51 -4.70 1.37
CA ARG A 61 9.72 -5.74 0.69
C ARG A 61 10.13 -5.90 -0.76
N TYR A 62 10.39 -4.80 -1.45
CA TYR A 62 10.90 -4.81 -2.82
C TYR A 62 12.28 -5.48 -2.89
N ILE A 63 13.21 -5.04 -2.03
CA ILE A 63 14.55 -5.61 -1.94
C ILE A 63 14.46 -7.11 -1.63
N GLY A 64 13.63 -7.53 -0.68
CA GLY A 64 13.44 -8.94 -0.31
C GLY A 64 12.83 -9.82 -1.40
N GLY A 65 12.24 -9.24 -2.45
CA GLY A 65 11.76 -9.95 -3.63
C GLY A 65 12.76 -10.05 -4.78
N LEU A 66 13.94 -9.44 -4.67
CA LEU A 66 14.94 -9.43 -5.73
C LEU A 66 15.71 -10.76 -5.81
N PRO A 67 16.17 -11.16 -7.01
CA PRO A 67 17.09 -12.29 -7.15
C PRO A 67 18.38 -12.09 -6.32
N ASP A 68 18.87 -13.17 -5.70
CA ASP A 68 20.09 -13.17 -4.86
C ASP A 68 21.29 -12.49 -5.53
N SER A 69 21.39 -12.63 -6.86
CA SER A 69 22.49 -12.09 -7.66
C SER A 69 22.58 -10.56 -7.70
N ILE A 70 21.54 -9.86 -7.23
CA ILE A 70 21.47 -8.39 -7.13
C ILE A 70 21.03 -7.91 -5.75
N TYR A 71 20.33 -8.75 -4.97
CA TYR A 71 19.85 -8.46 -3.61
C TYR A 71 20.92 -7.78 -2.75
N GLY A 72 22.09 -8.43 -2.60
CA GLY A 72 23.13 -7.94 -1.70
C GLY A 72 23.67 -6.56 -2.09
N SER A 73 23.77 -6.29 -3.38
CA SER A 73 24.23 -4.99 -3.89
C SER A 73 23.20 -3.89 -3.68
N VAL A 74 21.91 -4.17 -3.91
CA VAL A 74 20.82 -3.19 -3.71
C VAL A 74 20.62 -2.92 -2.21
N ALA A 75 20.65 -3.96 -1.37
CA ALA A 75 20.49 -3.84 0.08
C ALA A 75 21.62 -3.03 0.73
N ALA A 76 22.88 -3.22 0.29
CA ALA A 76 24.04 -2.49 0.81
C ALA A 76 23.96 -0.99 0.55
N SER A 77 23.33 -0.58 -0.56
CA SER A 77 23.14 0.83 -0.92
C SER A 77 22.04 1.54 -0.13
N LYS A 78 21.23 0.79 0.64
CA LYS A 78 20.19 1.32 1.54
C LYS A 78 19.29 2.38 0.89
N PRO A 79 18.55 2.03 -0.19
CA PRO A 79 17.67 2.98 -0.84
C PRO A 79 16.59 3.46 0.11
N LYS A 80 16.30 4.76 0.05
CA LYS A 80 15.26 5.41 0.85
C LYS A 80 13.91 5.39 0.13
N THR A 81 13.93 5.24 -1.18
CA THR A 81 12.73 5.23 -2.03
C THR A 81 12.70 4.02 -2.96
N MET A 82 11.51 3.68 -3.46
CA MET A 82 11.33 2.63 -4.46
C MET A 82 12.06 2.96 -5.76
N GLN A 83 12.03 4.23 -6.16
CA GLN A 83 12.67 4.68 -7.39
C GLN A 83 14.18 4.48 -7.33
N GLU A 84 14.83 4.85 -6.23
CA GLU A 84 16.26 4.58 -6.02
C GLU A 84 16.58 3.09 -6.11
N ALA A 85 15.74 2.22 -5.50
CA ALA A 85 15.92 0.78 -5.57
C ALA A 85 15.82 0.24 -7.01
N THR A 86 14.87 0.74 -7.80
CA THR A 86 14.66 0.36 -9.20
C THR A 86 15.80 0.84 -10.10
N GLU A 87 16.28 2.07 -9.94
CA GLU A 87 17.40 2.62 -10.71
C GLU A 87 18.70 1.84 -10.45
N MET A 88 18.92 1.39 -9.21
CA MET A 88 20.07 0.53 -8.89
C MET A 88 19.97 -0.86 -9.53
N GLU A 89 18.79 -1.46 -9.52
CA GLU A 89 18.54 -2.75 -10.16
C GLU A 89 18.80 -2.70 -11.67
N THR A 90 18.24 -1.71 -12.37
CA THR A 90 18.45 -1.55 -13.81
C THR A 90 19.92 -1.28 -14.14
N GLY A 91 20.59 -0.43 -13.36
CA GLY A 91 22.02 -0.18 -13.52
C GLY A 91 22.89 -1.43 -13.32
N LEU A 92 22.52 -2.33 -12.39
CA LEU A 92 23.21 -3.60 -12.19
C LEU A 92 22.99 -4.57 -13.35
N MET A 93 21.77 -4.64 -13.89
CA MET A 93 21.47 -5.47 -15.06
C MET A 93 22.25 -4.99 -16.29
N ASP A 94 22.24 -3.68 -16.56
CA ASP A 94 22.95 -3.08 -17.69
C ASP A 94 24.46 -3.32 -17.61
N LYS A 95 25.03 -3.19 -16.40
CA LYS A 95 26.44 -3.49 -16.17
C LYS A 95 26.77 -4.95 -16.49
N LYS A 96 25.94 -5.91 -16.05
CA LYS A 96 26.15 -7.34 -16.34
C LYS A 96 26.07 -7.62 -17.84
N ILE A 97 25.09 -7.04 -18.54
CA ILE A 97 24.93 -7.18 -19.99
C ILE A 97 26.19 -6.66 -20.70
N ARG A 98 26.65 -5.45 -20.35
CA ARG A 98 27.86 -4.85 -20.93
C ARG A 98 29.09 -5.73 -20.74
N THR A 99 29.35 -6.21 -19.52
CA THR A 99 30.51 -7.08 -19.24
C THR A 99 30.45 -8.40 -20.00
N TYR A 100 29.26 -9.00 -20.16
CA TYR A 100 29.12 -10.22 -20.95
C TYR A 100 29.43 -9.98 -22.44
N THR A 101 28.90 -8.90 -23.01
CA THR A 101 29.15 -8.52 -24.41
C THR A 101 30.63 -8.23 -24.67
N GLU A 102 31.31 -7.54 -23.74
CA GLU A 102 32.75 -7.28 -23.81
C GLU A 102 33.57 -8.58 -23.82
N ARG A 103 33.24 -9.54 -22.95
CA ARG A 103 33.91 -10.86 -22.91
C ARG A 103 33.70 -11.66 -24.19
N GLN A 104 32.49 -11.65 -24.74
CA GLN A 104 32.18 -12.29 -26.02
C GLN A 104 33.01 -11.67 -27.16
N ALA A 105 33.09 -10.35 -27.21
CA ALA A 105 33.91 -9.65 -28.21
C ALA A 105 35.40 -9.96 -28.05
N ALA A 106 35.92 -10.00 -26.82
CA ALA A 106 37.32 -10.35 -26.55
C ALA A 106 37.65 -11.80 -26.95
N ASN A 107 36.74 -12.75 -26.67
CA ASN A 107 36.93 -14.15 -27.05
C ASN A 107 36.90 -14.34 -28.57
N LYS A 108 36.05 -13.61 -29.31
CA LYS A 108 36.06 -13.63 -30.78
C LYS A 108 37.40 -13.18 -31.36
N ARG A 109 37.94 -12.05 -30.89
CA ARG A 109 39.25 -11.54 -31.37
C ARG A 109 40.39 -12.53 -31.11
N LYS A 110 40.39 -13.22 -29.97
CA LYS A 110 41.39 -14.26 -29.68
C LYS A 110 41.29 -15.47 -30.60
N PHE A 111 40.09 -15.83 -31.05
CA PHE A 111 39.93 -16.93 -32.01
C PHE A 111 40.49 -16.55 -33.39
N GLU A 112 40.29 -15.31 -33.83
CA GLU A 112 40.81 -14.80 -35.11
C GLU A 112 42.34 -14.61 -35.10
N ASP A 113 42.94 -14.18 -33.98
CA ASP A 113 44.41 -13.99 -33.88
C ASP A 113 45.20 -15.31 -33.75
N THR A 114 44.54 -16.42 -33.43
CA THR A 114 45.20 -17.73 -33.22
C THR A 114 44.86 -18.76 -34.30
N SER A 115 44.11 -18.35 -35.34
CA SER A 115 43.75 -19.19 -36.49
C SER A 115 44.56 -18.84 -37.72
#